data_AF-A0A6P0P9N0-F1
#
_entry.id   AF-A0A6P0P9N0-F1
#
_cell.length_a   1.000
_cell.length_b   1.000
_cell.length_c   1.000
_cell.angle_alpha   90.00
_cell.angle_beta   90.00
_cell.angle_gamma   90.00
#
_symmetry.space_group_name_H-M   'P 1'
#
loop_
_entity.id
_entity.type
_entity.pdbx_description
1 polymer ?
#
loop_
_entity_poly.entity_id
_entity_poly.type
_entity_poly.pdbx_seq_one_letter_code
_entity_poly.pdbx_strand_id
1 'polypeptide(L)'
;MLIKKAYIRYQDEKSDKVYEVEIVYHGWNKYQVDFSYGRTGRKLKSDTNTKIPVSLNEAETIFDELVNYKHKRGFFISKFSPIYYEYLLEISLPKIQKIIN
;
A
#
# COMPACT_ATOMS: atom_id res chain seq x y z
N MET A 1 -7.88 -1.83 10.37
CA MET A 1 -8.63 -2.00 9.11
C MET A 1 -7.73 -1.60 7.95
N LEU A 2 -7.60 -2.41 6.91
CA LEU A 2 -6.80 -2.04 5.73
C LEU A 2 -7.46 -0.87 4.99
N ILE A 3 -6.68 0.15 4.67
CA ILE A 3 -7.14 1.38 4.00
C ILE A 3 -6.63 1.44 2.56
N LYS A 4 -5.33 1.18 2.36
CA LYS A 4 -4.67 1.24 1.05
C LYS A 4 -3.64 0.13 0.99
N LYS A 5 -3.48 -0.50 -0.17
CA LYS A 5 -2.44 -1.51 -0.40
C LYS A 5 -1.81 -1.34 -1.77
N ALA A 6 -0.50 -1.57 -1.86
CA ALA A 6 0.22 -1.73 -3.12
C ALA A 6 0.94 -3.07 -3.12
N TYR A 7 0.80 -3.79 -4.23
CA TYR A 7 1.59 -4.98 -4.54
C TYR A 7 2.63 -4.61 -5.57
N ILE A 8 3.88 -4.89 -5.26
CA ILE A 8 5.01 -4.49 -6.08
C ILE A 8 5.86 -5.73 -6.34
N ARG A 9 6.24 -5.93 -7.61
CA ARG A 9 7.06 -7.06 -8.04
C ARG A 9 8.35 -6.61 -8.70
N TYR A 10 9.36 -7.44 -8.58
CA TYR A 10 10.62 -7.31 -9.30
C TYR A 10 11.07 -8.69 -9.72
N GLN A 11 11.35 -8.86 -11.01
CA GLN A 11 11.81 -10.13 -11.55
C GLN A 11 12.97 -9.88 -12.51
N ASP A 12 14.06 -10.61 -12.29
CA ASP A 12 15.21 -10.75 -13.20
C ASP A 12 15.56 -12.25 -13.31
N GLU A 13 16.66 -12.59 -13.98
CA GLU A 13 17.09 -13.99 -14.17
C GLU A 13 17.31 -14.78 -12.86
N LYS A 14 17.70 -14.10 -11.78
CA LYS A 14 18.09 -14.72 -10.48
C LYS A 14 17.13 -14.35 -9.34
N SER A 15 16.28 -13.36 -9.54
CA SER A 15 15.44 -12.73 -8.53
C SER A 15 13.99 -12.76 -8.94
N ASP A 16 13.12 -13.12 -8.00
CA ASP A 16 11.67 -12.97 -8.13
C ASP A 16 11.17 -12.51 -6.77
N LYS A 17 10.97 -11.21 -6.61
CA LYS A 17 10.72 -10.53 -5.34
C LYS A 17 9.33 -9.90 -5.34
N VAL A 18 8.66 -10.02 -4.21
CA VAL A 18 7.42 -9.32 -3.89
C VAL A 18 7.70 -8.34 -2.77
N TYR A 19 7.06 -7.18 -2.86
CA TYR A 19 6.99 -6.17 -1.83
C TYR A 19 5.54 -5.71 -1.73
N GLU A 20 4.98 -5.74 -0.54
CA GLU A 20 3.62 -5.29 -0.24
C GLU A 20 3.72 -4.10 0.71
N VAL A 21 2.95 -3.05 0.46
CA VAL A 21 2.85 -1.89 1.34
C VAL A 21 1.39 -1.69 1.69
N GLU A 22 1.10 -1.45 2.95
CA GLU A 22 -0.25 -1.33 3.49
C GLU A 22 -0.37 -0.10 4.38
N ILE A 23 -1.46 0.67 4.23
CA ILE A 23 -1.92 1.62 5.24
C ILE A 23 -3.00 0.93 6.04
N VAL A 24 -2.82 0.84 7.35
CA VAL A 24 -3.76 0.22 8.28
C VAL A 24 -4.28 1.26 9.27
N TYR A 25 -5.59 1.36 9.42
CA TYR A 25 -6.23 2.18 10.44
C TYR A 25 -6.30 1.46 11.79
N HIS A 26 -5.92 2.16 12.86
CA HIS A 26 -5.84 1.67 14.23
C HIS A 26 -6.85 2.29 15.21
N GLY A 27 -7.72 3.20 14.75
CA GLY A 27 -8.61 3.96 15.64
C GLY A 27 -8.15 5.40 15.85
N TRP A 28 -9.02 6.28 16.36
CA TRP A 28 -8.68 7.66 16.76
C TRP A 28 -7.92 8.49 15.70
N ASN A 29 -8.28 8.34 14.42
CA ASN A 29 -7.56 8.97 13.30
C ASN A 29 -6.05 8.63 13.25
N LYS A 30 -5.69 7.43 13.70
CA LYS A 30 -4.32 6.92 13.69
C LYS A 30 -4.15 5.78 12.69
N TYR A 31 -3.07 5.86 11.93
CA TYR A 31 -2.76 4.99 10.80
C TYR A 31 -1.31 4.50 10.90
N GLN A 32 -1.06 3.29 10.43
CA GLN A 32 0.27 2.69 10.37
C GLN A 32 0.59 2.31 8.93
N VAL A 33 1.84 2.49 8.51
CA VAL A 33 2.34 2.05 7.21
C VAL A 33 3.23 0.83 7.40
N ASP A 34 2.67 -0.32 7.05
CA ASP A 34 3.35 -1.61 7.14
C ASP A 34 3.81 -2.06 5.77
N PHE A 35 4.86 -2.87 5.76
CA PHE A 35 5.33 -3.49 4.53
C PHE A 35 5.80 -4.92 4.76
N SER A 36 5.59 -5.74 3.74
CA SER A 36 6.06 -7.12 3.71
C SER A 36 6.90 -7.37 2.47
N TYR A 37 7.94 -8.19 2.57
CA TYR A 37 8.86 -8.42 1.46
C TYR A 37 9.49 -9.80 1.48
N GLY A 38 9.87 -10.29 0.30
CA GLY A 38 10.50 -11.59 0.16
C GLY A 38 10.48 -12.10 -1.27
N ARG A 39 10.85 -13.37 -1.43
CA ARG A 39 10.76 -14.07 -2.70
C ARG A 39 9.31 -14.52 -2.94
N THR A 40 8.83 -14.41 -4.18
CA THR A 40 7.49 -14.87 -4.57
C THR A 40 7.27 -16.33 -4.15
N GLY A 41 6.09 -16.65 -3.60
CA GLY A 41 5.72 -17.99 -3.16
C GLY A 41 6.39 -18.46 -1.86
N ARG A 42 7.18 -17.61 -1.19
CA ARG A 42 7.74 -17.87 0.15
C ARG A 42 7.06 -16.99 1.20
N LYS A 43 7.23 -17.36 2.47
CA LYS A 43 6.80 -16.52 3.60
C LYS A 43 7.52 -15.17 3.52
N LEU A 44 6.74 -14.09 3.48
CA LEU A 44 7.28 -12.74 3.49
C LEU A 44 7.70 -12.35 4.91
N LYS A 45 8.73 -11.52 5.00
CA LYS A 45 9.10 -10.82 6.23
C LYS A 45 8.34 -9.49 6.29
N SER A 46 7.75 -9.19 7.43
CA SER A 46 7.00 -7.96 7.66
C SER A 46 7.78 -7.00 8.56
N ASP A 47 7.59 -5.71 8.36
CA ASP A 47 8.15 -4.63 9.16
C ASP A 47 7.28 -3.36 8.99
N THR A 48 7.57 -2.31 9.75
CA THR A 48 6.79 -1.06 9.75
C THR A 48 7.69 0.16 9.60
N ASN A 49 7.24 1.16 8.81
CA ASN A 49 7.92 2.46 8.75
C ASN A 49 7.43 3.43 9.82
N THR A 50 6.31 3.13 10.48
CA THR A 50 5.69 3.98 11.50
C THR A 50 5.53 3.20 12.79
N LYS A 51 6.60 3.14 13.60
CA LYS A 51 6.56 2.48 14.93
C LYS A 51 5.50 3.09 15.87
N ILE A 52 5.15 4.36 15.63
CA ILE A 52 4.06 5.06 16.29
C ILE A 52 3.05 5.43 15.19
N PRO A 53 1.77 5.10 15.34
CA PRO A 53 0.74 5.48 14.38
C PRO A 53 0.63 7.00 14.14
N VAL A 54 0.45 7.36 12.88
CA VAL A 54 0.49 8.73 12.34
C VAL A 54 -0.89 9.18 11.81
N SER A 55 -0.97 10.41 11.31
CA SER A 55 -2.17 10.90 10.61
C SER A 55 -2.35 10.22 9.24
N LEU A 56 -3.55 10.29 8.64
CA LEU A 56 -3.79 9.72 7.31
C LEU A 56 -2.89 10.35 6.25
N ASN A 57 -2.81 11.68 6.21
CA ASN A 57 -2.01 12.41 5.22
C ASN A 57 -0.51 12.04 5.31
N GLU A 58 0.00 11.87 6.53
CA GLU A 58 1.38 11.43 6.76
C GLU A 58 1.58 9.96 6.32
N ALA A 59 0.62 9.07 6.63
CA ALA A 59 0.66 7.69 6.18
C ALA A 59 0.63 7.57 4.64
N GLU A 60 -0.19 8.38 3.97
CA GLU A 60 -0.26 8.45 2.50
C GLU A 60 1.07 8.93 1.90
N THR A 61 1.68 9.96 2.49
CA THR A 61 2.99 10.46 2.07
C THR A 61 4.06 9.37 2.18
N ILE A 62 4.17 8.70 3.33
CA ILE A 62 5.14 7.63 3.57
C ILE A 62 4.91 6.45 2.60
N PHE A 63 3.64 6.09 2.37
CA PHE A 63 3.27 5.04 1.43
C PHE A 63 3.74 5.36 0.01
N ASP A 64 3.42 6.56 -0.49
CA ASP A 64 3.74 6.96 -1.85
C ASP A 64 5.25 7.10 -2.04
N GLU A 65 5.99 7.62 -1.06
CA GLU A 65 7.45 7.62 -1.05
C GLU A 65 8.04 6.23 -1.17
N LEU A 66 7.51 5.26 -0.41
CA LEU A 66 8.00 3.87 -0.44
C LEU A 66 7.73 3.21 -1.79
N VAL A 67 6.53 3.39 -2.34
CA VAL A 67 6.15 2.87 -3.67
C VAL A 67 7.05 3.49 -4.75
N ASN A 68 7.22 4.81 -4.74
CA ASN A 68 8.06 5.53 -5.70
C ASN A 68 9.53 5.14 -5.59
N TYR A 69 10.03 4.94 -4.37
CA TYR A 69 11.39 4.47 -4.14
C TYR A 69 11.63 3.09 -4.74
N LYS A 70 10.69 2.15 -4.58
CA LYS A 70 10.79 0.82 -5.21
C LYS A 70 10.68 0.93 -6.73
N HIS A 71 9.76 1.74 -7.24
CA HIS A 71 9.58 1.96 -8.67
C HIS A 71 10.86 2.44 -9.36
N LYS A 72 11.54 3.43 -8.77
CA LYS A 72 12.84 3.93 -9.26
C LYS A 72 13.95 2.85 -9.29
N ARG A 73 13.77 1.74 -8.56
CA ARG A 73 14.71 0.60 -8.53
C ARG A 73 14.31 -0.54 -9.48
N GLY A 74 13.41 -0.29 -10.42
CA GLY A 74 12.97 -1.26 -11.43
C GLY A 74 11.89 -2.22 -10.94
N PHE A 75 11.33 -1.99 -9.74
CA PHE A 75 10.13 -2.71 -9.33
C PHE A 75 8.91 -2.13 -10.06
N PHE A 76 7.96 -2.98 -10.42
CA PHE A 76 6.71 -2.57 -11.05
C PHE A 76 5.53 -2.84 -10.12
N ILE A 77 4.57 -1.92 -10.12
CA ILE A 77 3.31 -2.14 -9.42
C ILE A 77 2.59 -3.28 -10.14
N SER A 78 2.32 -4.36 -9.40
CA SER A 78 1.55 -5.47 -9.93
C SER A 78 0.08 -5.09 -9.94
N LYS A 79 -0.52 -5.06 -11.12
CA LYS A 79 -1.98 -4.89 -11.28
C LYS A 79 -2.76 -6.12 -10.79
N PHE A 80 -2.08 -7.24 -10.55
CA PHE A 80 -2.65 -8.47 -10.01
C PHE A 80 -2.56 -8.46 -8.47
N SER A 81 -3.26 -7.51 -7.84
CA SER A 81 -3.73 -7.70 -6.46
C SER A 81 -5.03 -8.50 -6.55
N PRO A 82 -5.14 -9.72 -5.98
CA PRO A 82 -6.36 -10.51 -6.13
C PRO A 82 -7.57 -9.93 -5.39
N ILE A 83 -7.42 -8.92 -4.53
CA ILE A 83 -8.53 -8.38 -3.75
C ILE A 83 -8.30 -6.87 -3.51
N TYR A 84 -9.38 -6.07 -3.57
CA TYR A 84 -9.51 -4.68 -3.07
C TYR A 84 -9.30 -3.47 -4.00
N TYR A 85 -9.15 -3.60 -5.33
CA TYR A 85 -9.22 -2.40 -6.20
C TYR A 85 -10.65 -2.03 -6.66
N GLU A 86 -11.59 -2.97 -6.70
CA GLU A 86 -12.98 -2.66 -7.09
C GLU A 86 -13.78 -1.97 -5.97
N TYR A 87 -13.45 -2.17 -4.69
CA TYR A 87 -14.26 -1.63 -3.58
C TYR A 87 -14.05 -0.13 -3.29
N LEU A 88 -12.97 0.49 -3.78
CA LEU A 88 -12.65 1.90 -3.50
C LEU A 88 -13.07 2.87 -4.62
N LEU A 89 -13.25 2.40 -5.85
CA LEU A 89 -13.80 3.22 -6.94
C LEU A 89 -15.32 3.38 -6.83
N GLU A 90 -16.05 2.35 -6.40
CA GLU A 90 -17.52 2.41 -6.28
C GLU A 90 -18.02 3.32 -5.14
N ILE A 91 -17.19 3.62 -4.13
CA ILE A 91 -17.55 4.51 -3.02
C ILE A 91 -17.19 5.97 -3.33
N SER A 92 -16.34 6.22 -4.35
CA SER A 92 -15.78 7.54 -4.65
C SER A 92 -16.56 8.37 -5.69
N LEU A 93 -17.52 7.80 -6.42
CA LEU A 93 -18.25 8.48 -7.50
C LEU A 93 -19.73 8.08 -7.41
N PRO A 94 -20.64 8.69 -6.61
CA PRO A 94 -20.83 10.14 -6.40
C PRO A 94 -21.39 10.51 -5.00
N LYS A 95 -20.56 10.96 -4.05
CA LYS A 95 -21.05 11.64 -2.82
C LYS A 95 -20.36 12.98 -2.52
N ILE A 96 -19.33 13.35 -3.29
CA ILE A 96 -18.63 14.64 -3.15
C ILE A 96 -19.27 15.77 -4.01
N GLN A 97 -20.41 15.51 -4.66
CA GLN A 97 -21.19 16.58 -5.34
C GLN A 97 -22.46 16.98 -4.58
N LYS A 98 -22.69 16.47 -3.36
CA LYS A 98 -23.91 16.76 -2.58
C LYS A 98 -23.69 17.26 -1.14
N ILE A 99 -22.44 17.55 -0.76
CA ILE A 99 -22.10 18.17 0.55
C ILE A 99 -21.52 19.59 0.38
N ILE A 100 -21.36 20.04 -0.87
CA ILE A 100 -21.03 21.42 -1.17
C ILE A 100 -22.14 21.91 -2.09
N ASN A 101 -23.08 22.66 -1.50
CA ASN A 101 -23.87 23.65 -2.23
C ASN A 101 -22.93 24.54 -3.05
#